data_AF-A0A9D5K6R9-F1
#
_entry.id   AF-A0A9D5K6R9-F1
#
_cell.length_a   1.000
_cell.length_b   1.000
_cell.length_c   1.000
_cell.angle_alpha   90.00
_cell.angle_beta   90.00
_cell.angle_gamma   90.00
#
_symmetry.space_group_name_H-M   'P 1'
#
loop_
_entity.id
_entity.type
_entity.pdbx_description
1 polymer ?
#
loop_
_entity_poly.entity_id
_entity_poly.type
_entity_poly.pdbx_seq_one_letter_code
_entity_poly.pdbx_strand_id
1 'polypeptide(L)'
;MSMALAVKELRIQYGDERTHTDQVTNMARVLFDRTHRVLAIPKEERRLLEASCRLHDVGYRLDPPNHGWMGAQLILTRGLEGFTDDERAVVAGTVLLHRRKFEHAAANAFIQNLNSRERAYRLAAYLRIADGLDHSHIQDATISSVRRRNDTFVVSVHSGWYGGNASRADVKADLWRKVFPTGISFRGMVPEERGAAFENVIIPGETILRNVQRLLFALRRTVIDCREQMLLSEDPRALHDLRVAVRRFRAALAFCGPLLNGMALPERLDSYLAGLLHGLGSPRDADVWNAFLRKPKVVETMPDKAVWNTYVAQEWERRERKAQKLKAILRSDEWRRTIHACSWTARVLFPQRIRDTRDTIPAEAHAASMLREEMKQIMKRSSLAEATDNDKQLHALRRAVRKGRYWAEFAHPLSDEIFGELVRRLHAVTHALGELHDTYVFKKRMSKSKVEVPAELDAMVRKHRKRWVKSFREEWAALSDEKKRDEIERKLNETAMGH
;
A
#
# COMPACT_ATOMS: atom_id res chain seq x y z
N MET A 1 33.32 -28.42 13.11
CA MET A 1 31.91 -28.32 12.67
C MET A 1 31.32 -27.06 13.28
N SER A 2 30.64 -26.22 12.49
CA SER A 2 29.84 -25.11 13.02
C SER A 2 28.81 -25.69 14.00
N MET A 3 28.67 -25.15 15.21
CA MET A 3 27.55 -25.51 16.09
C MET A 3 26.23 -25.18 15.37
N ALA A 4 25.23 -26.04 15.56
CA ALA A 4 23.88 -25.77 15.08
C ALA A 4 23.35 -24.50 15.75
N LEU A 5 22.63 -23.69 15.00
CA LEU A 5 22.09 -22.42 15.50
C LEU A 5 20.65 -22.60 15.98
N ALA A 6 20.26 -21.86 17.02
CA ALA A 6 18.87 -21.75 17.42
C ALA A 6 18.06 -20.96 16.36
N VAL A 7 16.74 -21.20 16.30
CA VAL A 7 15.82 -20.44 15.42
C VAL A 7 16.01 -18.93 15.58
N LYS A 8 16.16 -18.46 16.82
CA LYS A 8 16.35 -17.03 17.13
C LYS A 8 17.66 -16.48 16.59
N GLU A 9 18.73 -17.27 16.62
CA GLU A 9 20.06 -16.87 16.14
C GLU A 9 20.09 -16.75 14.62
N LEU A 10 19.51 -17.73 13.90
CA LEU A 10 19.35 -17.66 12.45
C LEU A 10 18.58 -16.41 12.02
N ARG A 11 17.46 -16.13 12.70
CA ARG A 11 16.65 -14.91 12.47
C ARG A 11 17.47 -13.63 12.64
N ILE A 12 18.23 -13.52 13.73
CA ILE A 12 19.08 -12.35 14.01
C ILE A 12 20.19 -12.22 12.97
N GLN A 13 20.90 -13.30 12.67
CA GLN A 13 22.07 -13.32 11.81
C GLN A 13 21.72 -12.95 10.36
N TYR A 14 20.61 -13.49 9.85
CA TYR A 14 20.18 -13.24 8.47
C TYR A 14 19.23 -12.04 8.35
N GLY A 15 18.73 -11.52 9.48
CA GLY A 15 17.98 -10.26 9.55
C GLY A 15 16.56 -10.38 9.01
N ASP A 16 15.79 -11.33 9.53
CA ASP A 16 14.39 -11.52 9.14
C ASP A 16 13.47 -10.37 9.61
N GLU A 17 12.31 -10.26 8.96
CA GLU A 17 11.27 -9.32 9.34
C GLU A 17 10.47 -9.88 10.53
N ARG A 18 11.03 -9.74 11.74
CA ARG A 18 10.50 -10.42 12.93
C ARG A 18 9.01 -10.24 13.19
N THR A 19 8.49 -9.02 13.03
CA THR A 19 7.06 -8.73 13.23
C THR A 19 6.17 -9.54 12.29
N HIS A 20 6.58 -9.68 11.02
CA HIS A 20 5.87 -10.50 10.04
C HIS A 20 5.98 -12.00 10.38
N THR A 21 7.20 -12.50 10.62
CA THR A 21 7.40 -13.93 10.89
C THR A 21 6.72 -14.39 12.18
N ASP A 22 6.66 -13.53 13.21
CA ASP A 22 5.94 -13.81 14.45
C ASP A 22 4.41 -13.76 14.24
N GLN A 23 3.89 -12.83 13.44
CA GLN A 23 2.45 -12.80 13.11
C GLN A 23 2.01 -14.03 12.31
N VAL A 24 2.78 -14.41 11.29
CA VAL A 24 2.55 -15.64 10.52
C VAL A 24 2.58 -16.86 11.45
N THR A 25 3.53 -16.92 12.38
CA THR A 25 3.61 -17.98 13.38
C THR A 25 2.36 -18.03 14.26
N ASN A 26 1.87 -16.88 14.74
CA ASN A 26 0.67 -16.80 15.57
C ASN A 26 -0.58 -17.27 14.80
N MET A 27 -0.78 -16.81 13.57
CA MET A 27 -1.90 -17.23 12.73
C MET A 27 -1.86 -18.73 12.42
N ALA A 28 -0.68 -19.27 12.10
CA ALA A 28 -0.49 -20.69 11.85
C ALA A 28 -0.81 -21.54 13.09
N ARG A 29 -0.36 -21.11 14.28
CA ARG A 29 -0.65 -21.78 15.55
C ARG A 29 -2.15 -21.80 15.84
N VAL A 30 -2.84 -20.68 15.70
CA VAL A 30 -4.30 -20.61 15.92
C VAL A 30 -5.03 -21.57 14.99
N LEU A 31 -4.67 -21.59 13.70
CA LEU A 31 -5.29 -22.50 12.75
C LEU A 31 -4.98 -23.97 13.08
N PHE A 32 -3.72 -24.29 13.40
CA PHE A 32 -3.30 -25.64 13.77
C PHE A 32 -4.03 -26.15 15.02
N ASP A 33 -4.01 -25.36 16.10
CA ASP A 33 -4.63 -25.72 17.39
C ASP A 33 -6.14 -25.99 17.24
N ARG A 34 -6.80 -25.36 16.25
CA ARG A 34 -8.23 -25.54 15.96
C ARG A 34 -8.56 -26.70 15.02
N THR A 35 -7.58 -27.24 14.29
CA THR A 35 -7.86 -28.17 13.17
C THR A 35 -7.07 -29.49 13.24
N HIS A 36 -5.93 -29.53 13.93
CA HIS A 36 -5.00 -30.67 13.88
C HIS A 36 -5.64 -32.01 14.27
N ARG A 37 -6.53 -32.02 15.29
CA ARG A 37 -7.22 -33.24 15.74
C ARG A 37 -8.13 -33.83 14.68
N VAL A 38 -8.88 -32.98 13.96
CA VAL A 38 -9.78 -33.40 12.88
C VAL A 38 -9.01 -33.93 11.69
N LEU A 39 -7.83 -33.34 11.43
CA LEU A 39 -6.95 -33.72 10.32
C LEU A 39 -5.97 -34.85 10.69
N ALA A 40 -6.10 -35.44 11.89
CA ALA A 40 -5.22 -36.48 12.42
C ALA A 40 -3.72 -36.12 12.36
N ILE A 41 -3.38 -34.86 12.59
CA ILE A 41 -1.98 -34.40 12.66
C ILE A 41 -1.51 -34.45 14.13
N PRO A 42 -0.38 -35.12 14.44
CA PRO A 42 0.18 -35.18 15.79
C PRO A 42 0.45 -33.77 16.34
N LYS A 43 0.22 -33.57 17.64
CA LYS A 43 0.37 -32.25 18.28
C LYS A 43 1.83 -31.79 18.27
N GLU A 44 2.77 -32.72 18.24
CA GLU A 44 4.22 -32.53 18.25
C GLU A 44 4.69 -31.79 16.98
N GLU A 45 3.99 -31.98 15.85
CA GLU A 45 4.24 -31.29 14.58
C GLU A 45 4.11 -29.77 14.69
N ARG A 46 3.38 -29.27 15.70
CA ARG A 46 3.23 -27.85 15.98
C ARG A 46 4.58 -27.15 16.13
N ARG A 47 5.58 -27.80 16.74
CA ARG A 47 6.92 -27.22 16.92
C ARG A 47 7.65 -27.04 15.59
N LEU A 48 7.44 -27.95 14.65
CA LEU A 48 8.02 -27.89 13.31
C LEU A 48 7.34 -26.78 12.49
N LEU A 49 6.02 -26.64 12.61
CA LEU A 49 5.27 -25.54 12.01
C LEU A 49 5.76 -24.19 12.52
N GLU A 50 5.90 -24.02 13.85
CA GLU A 50 6.40 -22.79 14.44
C GLU A 50 7.80 -22.43 13.96
N ALA A 51 8.72 -23.40 13.91
CA ALA A 51 10.07 -23.18 13.38
C ALA A 51 10.03 -22.77 11.91
N SER A 52 9.19 -23.44 11.10
CA SER A 52 9.03 -23.13 9.69
C SER A 52 8.48 -21.73 9.46
N CYS A 53 7.44 -21.32 10.20
CA CYS A 53 6.87 -19.96 10.13
C CYS A 53 7.89 -18.89 10.51
N ARG A 54 8.68 -19.13 11.56
CA ARG A 54 9.73 -18.21 12.00
C ARG A 54 10.89 -18.07 11.01
N LEU A 55 11.11 -19.08 10.16
CA LEU A 55 12.26 -19.16 9.25
C LEU A 55 11.90 -19.03 7.76
N HIS A 56 10.61 -18.95 7.39
CA HIS A 56 10.20 -19.02 5.99
C HIS A 56 10.83 -17.94 5.09
N ASP A 57 11.14 -16.78 5.69
CA ASP A 57 11.75 -15.62 5.03
C ASP A 57 13.24 -15.43 5.37
N VAL A 58 13.88 -16.37 6.09
CA VAL A 58 15.28 -16.22 6.54
C VAL A 58 16.27 -16.06 5.38
N GLY A 59 15.93 -16.58 4.20
CA GLY A 59 16.73 -16.41 2.98
C GLY A 59 16.51 -15.09 2.22
N TYR A 60 15.59 -14.23 2.67
CA TYR A 60 15.14 -13.06 1.88
C TYR A 60 16.24 -12.06 1.60
N ARG A 61 17.12 -11.81 2.57
CA ARG A 61 18.24 -10.86 2.41
C ARG A 61 19.28 -11.33 1.40
N LEU A 62 19.42 -12.64 1.22
CA LEU A 62 20.41 -13.26 0.35
C LEU A 62 19.93 -13.31 -1.11
N ASP A 63 18.70 -13.78 -1.31
CA ASP A 63 18.09 -13.88 -2.64
C ASP A 63 16.56 -13.69 -2.51
N PRO A 64 16.03 -12.46 -2.62
CA PRO A 64 14.59 -12.22 -2.50
C PRO A 64 13.74 -13.00 -3.51
N PRO A 65 14.12 -13.12 -4.80
CA PRO A 65 13.42 -14.00 -5.74
C PRO A 65 13.36 -15.47 -5.33
N ASN A 66 14.41 -16.03 -4.72
CA ASN A 66 14.50 -17.46 -4.37
C ASN A 66 14.59 -17.74 -2.86
N HIS A 67 14.09 -16.82 -2.02
CA HIS A 67 14.31 -16.86 -0.56
C HIS A 67 13.83 -18.13 0.13
N GLY A 68 12.77 -18.78 -0.35
CA GLY A 68 12.33 -20.07 0.20
C GLY A 68 13.36 -21.19 -0.02
N TRP A 69 14.00 -21.21 -1.19
CA TRP A 69 15.09 -22.16 -1.47
C TRP A 69 16.32 -21.83 -0.62
N MET A 70 16.70 -20.56 -0.57
CA MET A 70 17.85 -20.13 0.23
C MET A 70 17.63 -20.39 1.73
N GLY A 71 16.42 -20.15 2.24
CA GLY A 71 16.05 -20.46 3.62
C GLY A 71 16.16 -21.96 3.93
N ALA A 72 15.67 -22.80 3.03
CA ALA A 72 15.82 -24.26 3.15
C ALA A 72 17.29 -24.69 3.17
N GLN A 73 18.14 -24.12 2.30
CA GLN A 73 19.59 -24.39 2.29
C GLN A 73 20.25 -23.99 3.60
N LEU A 74 19.91 -22.81 4.15
CA LEU A 74 20.45 -22.36 5.43
C LEU A 74 20.10 -23.31 6.57
N ILE A 75 18.84 -23.77 6.64
CA ILE A 75 18.38 -24.71 7.68
C ILE A 75 19.16 -26.04 7.60
N LEU A 76 19.35 -26.56 6.39
CA LEU A 76 20.05 -27.84 6.18
C LEU A 76 21.56 -27.73 6.45
N THR A 77 22.19 -26.64 6.02
CA THR A 77 23.66 -26.48 6.09
C THR A 77 24.15 -26.00 7.45
N ARG A 78 23.41 -25.09 8.11
CA ARG A 78 23.75 -24.58 9.45
C ARG A 78 23.25 -25.49 10.56
N GLY A 79 22.30 -26.36 10.25
CA GLY A 79 21.57 -27.11 11.26
C GLY A 79 20.59 -26.23 12.04
N LEU A 80 19.81 -26.88 12.89
CA LEU A 80 18.83 -26.24 13.77
C LEU A 80 18.89 -26.92 15.14
N GLU A 81 19.25 -26.14 16.16
CA GLU A 81 19.39 -26.65 17.54
C GLU A 81 18.05 -27.17 18.08
N GLY A 82 18.05 -28.36 18.69
CA GLY A 82 16.85 -29.00 19.26
C GLY A 82 15.96 -29.75 18.26
N PHE A 83 16.40 -29.93 17.02
CA PHE A 83 15.70 -30.68 15.97
C PHE A 83 16.59 -31.81 15.43
N THR A 84 15.99 -32.99 15.24
CA THR A 84 16.65 -34.12 14.58
C THR A 84 16.85 -33.86 13.07
N ASP A 85 17.70 -34.64 12.40
CA ASP A 85 17.93 -34.50 10.96
C ASP A 85 16.65 -34.62 10.12
N ASP A 86 15.80 -35.56 10.50
CA ASP A 86 14.48 -35.75 9.88
C ASP A 86 13.59 -34.52 10.06
N GLU A 87 13.51 -33.98 11.27
CA GLU A 87 12.73 -32.77 11.56
C GLU A 87 13.28 -31.53 10.86
N ARG A 88 14.61 -31.41 10.75
CA ARG A 88 15.25 -30.36 9.96
C ARG A 88 14.87 -30.45 8.49
N ALA A 89 14.81 -31.66 7.94
CA ALA A 89 14.33 -31.87 6.57
C ALA A 89 12.86 -31.48 6.40
N VAL A 90 11.99 -31.78 7.39
CA VAL A 90 10.59 -31.34 7.39
C VAL A 90 10.48 -29.81 7.44
N VAL A 91 11.24 -29.14 8.31
CA VAL A 91 11.24 -27.67 8.44
C VAL A 91 11.75 -27.01 7.16
N ALA A 92 12.89 -27.47 6.63
CA ALA A 92 13.44 -26.97 5.37
C ALA A 92 12.48 -27.21 4.19
N GLY A 93 11.83 -28.38 4.13
CA GLY A 93 10.81 -28.71 3.16
C GLY A 93 9.59 -27.79 3.24
N THR A 94 9.11 -27.53 4.45
CA THR A 94 7.97 -26.63 4.70
C THR A 94 8.30 -25.21 4.23
N VAL A 95 9.50 -24.72 4.55
CA VAL A 95 10.02 -23.42 4.07
C VAL A 95 10.18 -23.42 2.55
N LEU A 96 10.62 -24.49 1.91
CA LEU A 96 10.72 -24.53 0.46
C LEU A 96 9.34 -24.43 -0.24
N LEU A 97 8.32 -25.06 0.34
CA LEU A 97 6.98 -25.19 -0.26
C LEU A 97 6.04 -23.99 -0.02
N HIS A 98 6.47 -22.96 0.71
CA HIS A 98 5.58 -21.85 1.09
C HIS A 98 5.21 -20.90 -0.07
N ARG A 99 5.84 -21.00 -1.25
CA ARG A 99 5.58 -20.13 -2.42
C ARG A 99 4.89 -20.85 -3.58
N ARG A 100 4.37 -20.06 -4.53
CA ARG A 100 3.71 -20.58 -5.75
C ARG A 100 4.66 -21.49 -6.56
N LYS A 101 4.08 -22.37 -7.39
CA LYS A 101 4.79 -23.42 -8.15
C LYS A 101 5.50 -24.44 -7.24
N PHE A 102 4.89 -24.79 -6.11
CA PHE A 102 5.42 -25.77 -5.15
C PHE A 102 5.68 -27.14 -5.79
N GLU A 103 5.02 -27.49 -6.90
CA GLU A 103 5.30 -28.73 -7.66
C GLU A 103 6.73 -28.75 -8.21
N HIS A 104 7.23 -27.62 -8.71
CA HIS A 104 8.61 -27.50 -9.18
C HIS A 104 9.59 -27.48 -8.01
N ALA A 105 9.20 -26.86 -6.89
CA ALA A 105 10.01 -26.87 -5.68
C ALA A 105 10.12 -28.28 -5.07
N ALA A 106 9.03 -29.05 -5.09
CA ALA A 106 8.97 -30.42 -4.61
C ALA A 106 9.79 -31.40 -5.47
N ALA A 107 9.92 -31.14 -6.77
CA ALA A 107 10.80 -31.91 -7.66
C ALA A 107 12.29 -31.74 -7.31
N ASN A 108 12.65 -30.64 -6.62
CA ASN A 108 14.02 -30.32 -6.20
C ASN A 108 14.23 -30.50 -4.68
N ALA A 109 13.30 -31.16 -3.99
CA ALA A 109 13.35 -31.26 -2.54
C ALA A 109 14.41 -32.26 -2.08
N PHE A 110 15.25 -31.83 -1.14
CA PHE A 110 16.22 -32.63 -0.38
C PHE A 110 15.54 -33.67 0.55
N ILE A 111 14.22 -33.83 0.45
CA ILE A 111 13.42 -34.71 1.29
C ILE A 111 13.35 -36.09 0.62
N GLN A 112 14.34 -36.92 0.88
CA GLN A 112 14.44 -38.28 0.34
C GLN A 112 13.38 -39.22 0.95
N ASN A 113 12.96 -38.96 2.20
CA ASN A 113 11.99 -39.77 2.92
C ASN A 113 10.54 -39.32 2.62
N LEU A 114 9.69 -40.27 2.18
CA LEU A 114 8.30 -40.02 1.84
C LEU A 114 7.46 -39.48 3.02
N ASN A 115 7.69 -39.99 4.24
CA ASN A 115 6.99 -39.55 5.44
C ASN A 115 7.29 -38.08 5.75
N SER A 116 8.58 -37.71 5.73
CA SER A 116 9.02 -36.33 5.97
C SER A 116 8.49 -35.39 4.88
N ARG A 117 8.34 -35.88 3.65
CA ARG A 117 7.73 -35.14 2.54
C ARG A 117 6.26 -34.87 2.80
N GLU A 118 5.49 -35.89 3.18
CA GLU A 118 4.06 -35.72 3.50
C GLU A 118 3.85 -34.73 4.66
N ARG A 119 4.66 -34.85 5.72
CA ARG A 119 4.66 -33.91 6.84
C ARG A 119 4.94 -32.48 6.37
N ALA A 120 5.99 -32.26 5.57
CA ALA A 120 6.31 -30.94 5.04
C ALA A 120 5.18 -30.34 4.19
N TYR A 121 4.49 -31.14 3.37
CA TYR A 121 3.34 -30.68 2.59
C TYR A 121 2.17 -30.23 3.47
N ARG A 122 1.85 -31.02 4.50
CA ARG A 122 0.80 -30.68 5.47
C ARG A 122 1.11 -29.39 6.22
N LEU A 123 2.34 -29.23 6.72
CA LEU A 123 2.75 -28.01 7.44
C LEU A 123 2.86 -26.80 6.52
N ALA A 124 3.29 -26.99 5.27
CA ALA A 124 3.34 -25.93 4.28
C ALA A 124 1.94 -25.39 3.95
N ALA A 125 0.90 -26.22 3.97
CA ALA A 125 -0.48 -25.76 3.80
C ALA A 125 -0.88 -24.74 4.88
N TYR A 126 -0.53 -24.98 6.15
CA TYR A 126 -0.74 -24.00 7.23
C TYR A 126 0.09 -22.73 7.02
N LEU A 127 1.39 -22.89 6.77
CA LEU A 127 2.30 -21.76 6.59
C LEU A 127 1.84 -20.83 5.46
N ARG A 128 1.45 -21.39 4.32
CA ARG A 128 0.96 -20.62 3.15
C ARG A 128 -0.28 -19.81 3.47
N ILE A 129 -1.23 -20.41 4.20
CA ILE A 129 -2.45 -19.72 4.62
C ILE A 129 -2.10 -18.58 5.58
N ALA A 130 -1.25 -18.85 6.59
CA ALA A 130 -0.85 -17.85 7.57
C ALA A 130 -0.06 -16.69 6.94
N ASP A 131 0.86 -16.97 6.01
CA ASP A 131 1.54 -15.98 5.17
C ASP A 131 0.56 -15.25 4.21
N GLY A 132 -0.57 -15.85 3.88
CA GLY A 132 -1.66 -15.17 3.17
C GLY A 132 -2.42 -14.17 4.05
N LEU A 133 -2.59 -14.50 5.33
CA LEU A 133 -3.27 -13.66 6.31
C LEU A 133 -2.46 -12.43 6.72
N ASP A 134 -1.14 -12.43 6.57
CA ASP A 134 -0.28 -11.23 6.77
C ASP A 134 0.30 -10.69 5.45
N HIS A 135 -0.45 -10.80 4.34
CA HIS A 135 0.01 -10.36 3.02
C HIS A 135 0.23 -8.84 2.91
N SER A 136 -0.41 -8.06 3.77
CA SER A 136 -0.21 -6.61 3.91
C SER A 136 1.09 -6.23 4.63
N HIS A 137 1.69 -7.15 5.40
CA HIS A 137 2.85 -6.90 6.28
C HIS A 137 2.65 -5.83 7.37
N ILE A 138 1.39 -5.45 7.66
CA ILE A 138 1.07 -4.51 8.74
C ILE A 138 0.45 -5.21 9.96
N GLN A 139 0.37 -6.54 9.96
CA GLN A 139 -0.12 -7.35 11.08
C GLN A 139 -1.52 -6.95 11.56
N ASP A 140 -2.38 -6.55 10.63
CA ASP A 140 -3.71 -6.02 10.92
C ASP A 140 -4.80 -7.11 10.90
N ALA A 141 -4.47 -8.34 10.53
CA ALA A 141 -5.41 -9.45 10.46
C ALA A 141 -5.33 -10.38 11.67
N THR A 142 -6.49 -10.82 12.17
CA THR A 142 -6.60 -11.83 13.22
C THR A 142 -7.67 -12.87 12.89
N ILE A 143 -7.43 -14.14 13.25
CA ILE A 143 -8.44 -15.20 13.15
C ILE A 143 -9.38 -15.08 14.35
N SER A 144 -10.63 -14.67 14.11
CA SER A 144 -11.64 -14.50 15.16
C SER A 144 -12.40 -15.80 15.47
N SER A 145 -12.58 -16.68 14.47
CA SER A 145 -13.14 -18.02 14.70
C SER A 145 -12.75 -19.00 13.60
N VAL A 146 -12.67 -20.28 13.98
CA VAL A 146 -12.55 -21.41 13.04
C VAL A 146 -13.67 -22.38 13.38
N ARG A 147 -14.62 -22.58 12.46
CA ARG A 147 -15.75 -23.49 12.65
C ARG A 147 -15.77 -24.52 11.55
N ARG A 148 -15.97 -25.80 11.90
CA ARG A 148 -16.24 -26.84 10.91
C ARG A 148 -17.73 -26.81 10.56
N ARG A 149 -18.04 -26.76 9.26
CA ARG A 149 -19.38 -26.97 8.71
C ARG A 149 -19.25 -28.04 7.63
N ASN A 150 -19.91 -29.18 7.83
CA ASN A 150 -19.70 -30.38 6.99
C ASN A 150 -18.20 -30.72 6.91
N ASP A 151 -17.66 -30.92 5.71
CA ASP A 151 -16.24 -31.15 5.45
C ASP A 151 -15.48 -29.89 5.05
N THR A 152 -15.82 -28.74 5.63
CA THR A 152 -15.09 -27.49 5.40
C THR A 152 -14.90 -26.69 6.69
N PHE A 153 -13.67 -26.22 6.91
CA PHE A 153 -13.38 -25.19 7.90
C PHE A 153 -13.75 -23.82 7.34
N VAL A 154 -14.57 -23.08 8.07
CA VAL A 154 -14.90 -21.69 7.81
C VAL A 154 -14.11 -20.84 8.80
N VAL A 155 -13.15 -20.06 8.28
CA VAL A 155 -12.27 -19.19 9.04
C VAL A 155 -12.77 -17.75 8.94
N SER A 156 -13.20 -17.17 10.06
CA SER A 156 -13.50 -15.74 10.14
C SER A 156 -12.23 -14.97 10.44
N VAL A 157 -11.94 -13.97 9.61
CA VAL A 157 -10.74 -13.14 9.71
C VAL A 157 -11.19 -11.70 9.88
N HIS A 158 -10.81 -11.07 10.99
CA HIS A 158 -10.95 -9.63 11.17
C HIS A 158 -9.72 -8.94 10.59
N SER A 159 -9.87 -7.80 9.92
CA SER A 159 -8.75 -6.98 9.44
C SER A 159 -8.97 -5.52 9.79
N GLY A 160 -8.01 -4.90 10.47
CA GLY A 160 -8.13 -3.52 10.95
C GLY A 160 -8.07 -2.46 9.84
N TRP A 161 -7.41 -2.75 8.70
CA TRP A 161 -7.29 -1.79 7.61
C TRP A 161 -7.36 -2.44 6.21
N TYR A 162 -6.63 -3.54 6.01
CA TYR A 162 -6.52 -4.23 4.72
C TYR A 162 -7.43 -5.47 4.64
N GLY A 163 -8.61 -5.31 4.05
CA GLY A 163 -9.57 -6.41 3.86
C GLY A 163 -9.11 -7.53 2.89
N GLY A 164 -8.00 -7.33 2.16
CA GLY A 164 -7.51 -8.30 1.17
C GLY A 164 -6.84 -9.55 1.76
N ASN A 165 -6.50 -9.56 3.05
CA ASN A 165 -5.79 -10.66 3.70
C ASN A 165 -6.58 -11.98 3.66
N ALA A 166 -7.89 -11.96 3.95
CA ALA A 166 -8.72 -13.17 3.90
C ALA A 166 -8.81 -13.76 2.48
N SER A 167 -9.01 -12.91 1.47
CA SER A 167 -9.02 -13.33 0.07
C SER A 167 -7.67 -13.90 -0.35
N ARG A 168 -6.58 -13.32 0.14
CA ARG A 168 -5.24 -13.82 -0.15
C ARG A 168 -4.94 -15.16 0.50
N ALA A 169 -5.36 -15.36 1.75
CA ALA A 169 -5.28 -16.63 2.44
C ALA A 169 -6.04 -17.73 1.67
N ASP A 170 -7.22 -17.42 1.14
CA ASP A 170 -7.99 -18.36 0.32
C ASP A 170 -7.26 -18.75 -0.99
N VAL A 171 -6.64 -17.79 -1.67
CA VAL A 171 -5.79 -18.05 -2.85
C VAL A 171 -4.59 -18.93 -2.47
N LYS A 172 -3.98 -18.72 -1.30
CA LYS A 172 -2.83 -19.51 -0.81
C LYS A 172 -3.23 -20.85 -0.16
N ALA A 173 -4.53 -21.13 0.00
CA ALA A 173 -5.06 -22.41 0.44
C ALA A 173 -5.09 -23.47 -0.69
N ASP A 174 -4.48 -23.18 -1.84
CA ASP A 174 -4.32 -24.12 -2.96
C ASP A 174 -3.63 -25.43 -2.55
N LEU A 175 -2.59 -25.36 -1.72
CA LEU A 175 -1.93 -26.57 -1.21
C LEU A 175 -2.79 -27.33 -0.19
N TRP A 176 -3.49 -26.61 0.69
CA TRP A 176 -4.42 -27.21 1.66
C TRP A 176 -5.44 -28.13 0.97
N ARG A 177 -6.07 -27.62 -0.10
CA ARG A 177 -7.08 -28.33 -0.88
C ARG A 177 -6.53 -29.56 -1.62
N LYS A 178 -5.21 -29.66 -1.80
CA LYS A 178 -4.55 -30.83 -2.38
C LYS A 178 -4.17 -31.88 -1.34
N VAL A 179 -3.84 -31.47 -0.11
CA VAL A 179 -3.23 -32.36 0.90
C VAL A 179 -4.22 -32.83 1.97
N PHE A 180 -5.34 -32.14 2.15
CA PHE A 180 -6.35 -32.48 3.14
C PHE A 180 -7.71 -32.78 2.48
N PRO A 181 -8.45 -33.79 2.98
CA PRO A 181 -9.80 -34.07 2.51
C PRO A 181 -10.81 -33.01 2.98
N THR A 182 -10.57 -32.38 4.13
CA THR A 182 -11.41 -31.31 4.65
C THR A 182 -11.04 -29.98 3.99
N GLY A 183 -12.01 -29.34 3.33
CA GLY A 183 -11.85 -28.03 2.71
C GLY A 183 -11.61 -26.91 3.73
N ILE A 184 -11.20 -25.74 3.23
CA ILE A 184 -11.06 -24.51 4.02
C ILE A 184 -11.51 -23.31 3.19
N SER A 185 -12.19 -22.38 3.86
CA SER A 185 -12.69 -21.13 3.28
C SER A 185 -12.55 -19.98 4.27
N PHE A 186 -12.43 -18.75 3.76
CA PHE A 186 -12.18 -17.56 4.56
C PHE A 186 -13.29 -16.53 4.39
N ARG A 187 -13.72 -15.93 5.51
CA ARG A 187 -14.65 -14.80 5.53
C ARG A 187 -13.93 -13.60 6.12
N GLY A 188 -13.69 -12.58 5.29
CA GLY A 188 -13.14 -11.30 5.74
C GLY A 188 -14.23 -10.47 6.41
N MET A 189 -13.95 -9.98 7.61
CA MET A 189 -14.73 -8.98 8.32
C MET A 189 -13.91 -7.69 8.33
N VAL A 190 -14.49 -6.64 7.77
CA VAL A 190 -13.91 -5.29 7.76
C VAL A 190 -14.74 -4.46 8.74
N PRO A 191 -14.14 -3.56 9.54
CA PRO A 191 -14.89 -2.65 10.41
C PRO A 191 -16.02 -1.93 9.66
N GLU A 192 -17.19 -1.82 10.31
CA GLU A 192 -18.36 -1.13 9.73
C GLU A 192 -18.11 0.38 9.55
N GLU A 193 -17.34 0.97 10.47
CA GLU A 193 -16.90 2.36 10.39
C GLU A 193 -15.46 2.45 9.88
N ARG A 194 -15.25 3.25 8.83
CA ARG A 194 -13.89 3.66 8.42
C ARG A 194 -13.53 4.90 9.21
N GLY A 195 -12.67 4.76 10.21
CA GLY A 195 -12.14 5.91 10.92
C GLY A 195 -11.06 6.65 10.11
N ALA A 196 -10.05 7.19 10.78
CA ALA A 196 -9.02 8.03 10.16
C ALA A 196 -8.28 7.31 9.02
N ALA A 197 -7.84 8.07 8.01
CA ALA A 197 -6.94 7.53 7.00
C ALA A 197 -5.68 6.97 7.69
N PHE A 198 -5.33 5.70 7.40
CA PHE A 198 -4.20 4.98 8.00
C PHE A 198 -4.34 4.63 9.48
N GLU A 199 -5.54 4.72 10.04
CA GLU A 199 -5.85 4.08 11.32
C GLU A 199 -5.53 2.57 11.25
N ASN A 200 -5.00 2.01 12.33
CA ASN A 200 -4.43 0.65 12.43
C ASN A 200 -3.17 0.39 11.57
N VAL A 201 -2.77 1.32 10.69
CA VAL A 201 -1.48 1.28 9.97
C VAL A 201 -0.42 2.01 10.79
N ILE A 202 -0.71 3.24 11.19
CA ILE A 202 0.13 4.04 12.07
C ILE A 202 -0.30 3.78 13.51
N ILE A 203 0.66 3.50 14.38
CA ILE A 203 0.46 3.11 15.78
C ILE A 203 0.99 4.24 16.68
N PRO A 204 0.14 4.91 17.46
CA PRO A 204 0.57 5.88 18.47
C PRO A 204 1.55 5.30 19.49
N GLY A 205 2.50 6.11 19.94
CA GLY A 205 3.54 5.71 20.90
C GLY A 205 4.63 4.80 20.32
N GLU A 206 4.53 4.39 19.06
CA GLU A 206 5.57 3.66 18.34
C GLU A 206 6.56 4.63 17.66
N THR A 207 7.79 4.18 17.43
CA THR A 207 8.83 5.02 16.86
C THR A 207 8.56 5.40 15.40
N ILE A 208 9.15 6.51 14.93
CA ILE A 208 8.92 7.00 13.58
C ILE A 208 9.35 6.00 12.50
N LEU A 209 10.52 5.35 12.59
CA LEU A 209 10.95 4.42 11.53
C LEU A 209 10.05 3.19 11.45
N ARG A 210 9.52 2.72 12.59
CA ARG A 210 8.56 1.61 12.63
C ARG A 210 7.25 1.99 11.97
N ASN A 211 6.70 3.15 12.31
CA ASN A 211 5.49 3.69 11.69
C ASN A 211 5.66 3.92 10.18
N VAL A 212 6.80 4.45 9.76
CA VAL A 212 7.12 4.63 8.34
C VAL A 212 7.22 3.29 7.62
N GLN A 213 7.86 2.29 8.22
CA GLN A 213 7.95 0.96 7.64
C GLN A 213 6.54 0.38 7.37
N ARG A 214 5.64 0.47 8.35
CA ARG A 214 4.23 0.05 8.23
C ARG A 214 3.49 0.83 7.14
N LEU A 215 3.66 2.15 7.10
CA LEU A 215 3.07 3.02 6.08
C LEU A 215 3.52 2.62 4.67
N LEU A 216 4.81 2.34 4.47
CA LEU A 216 5.33 1.93 3.18
C LEU A 216 4.79 0.56 2.75
N PHE A 217 4.61 -0.38 3.67
CA PHE A 217 3.94 -1.66 3.38
C PHE A 217 2.49 -1.45 2.91
N ALA A 218 1.71 -0.70 3.68
CA ALA A 218 0.31 -0.39 3.35
C ALA A 218 0.18 0.31 1.99
N LEU A 219 1.00 1.35 1.75
CA LEU A 219 0.97 2.11 0.50
C LEU A 219 1.46 1.28 -0.69
N ARG A 220 2.50 0.46 -0.51
CA ARG A 220 2.98 -0.46 -1.56
C ARG A 220 1.87 -1.44 -1.95
N ARG A 221 1.20 -2.04 -0.96
CA ARG A 221 0.10 -2.97 -1.20
C ARG A 221 -1.04 -2.30 -1.96
N THR A 222 -1.45 -1.11 -1.53
CA THR A 222 -2.45 -0.28 -2.23
C THR A 222 -2.06 -0.04 -3.68
N VAL A 223 -0.81 0.36 -3.96
CA VAL A 223 -0.31 0.59 -5.32
C VAL A 223 -0.42 -0.67 -6.19
N ILE A 224 -0.09 -1.85 -5.64
CA ILE A 224 -0.18 -3.11 -6.40
C ILE A 224 -1.65 -3.48 -6.64
N ASP A 225 -2.54 -3.34 -5.64
CA ASP A 225 -3.96 -3.65 -5.79
C ASP A 225 -4.64 -2.73 -6.81
N CYS A 226 -4.40 -1.43 -6.74
CA CYS A 226 -4.92 -0.48 -7.73
C CYS A 226 -4.36 -0.77 -9.13
N ARG A 227 -3.12 -1.26 -9.24
CA ARG A 227 -2.53 -1.67 -10.52
C ARG A 227 -3.19 -2.93 -11.06
N GLU A 228 -3.48 -3.92 -10.21
CA GLU A 228 -4.25 -5.11 -10.60
C GLU A 228 -5.66 -4.74 -11.06
N GLN A 229 -6.37 -3.89 -10.31
CA GLN A 229 -7.68 -3.37 -10.72
C GLN A 229 -7.60 -2.60 -12.04
N MET A 230 -6.59 -1.77 -12.25
CA MET A 230 -6.38 -1.05 -13.51
C MET A 230 -6.14 -1.99 -14.70
N LEU A 231 -5.51 -3.14 -14.47
CA LEU A 231 -5.25 -4.11 -15.53
C LEU A 231 -6.47 -4.98 -15.87
N LEU A 232 -7.36 -5.20 -14.90
CA LEU A 232 -8.54 -6.06 -15.01
C LEU A 232 -9.82 -5.29 -15.36
N SER A 233 -9.94 -4.03 -14.93
CA SER A 233 -11.14 -3.21 -15.08
C SER A 233 -11.02 -2.18 -16.21
N GLU A 234 -12.16 -1.76 -16.74
CA GLU A 234 -12.30 -0.61 -17.62
C GLU A 234 -12.80 0.65 -16.88
N ASP A 235 -13.14 0.53 -15.60
CA ASP A 235 -13.65 1.62 -14.76
C ASP A 235 -12.62 2.76 -14.67
N PRO A 236 -12.99 4.01 -15.07
CA PRO A 236 -12.15 5.20 -14.91
C PRO A 236 -11.66 5.46 -13.47
N ARG A 237 -12.36 4.93 -12.44
CA ARG A 237 -11.93 5.01 -11.04
C ARG A 237 -10.64 4.24 -10.79
N ALA A 238 -10.41 3.11 -11.45
CA ALA A 238 -9.20 2.31 -11.24
C ALA A 238 -7.91 3.12 -11.56
N LEU A 239 -7.96 3.95 -12.62
CA LEU A 239 -6.86 4.86 -12.97
C LEU A 239 -6.69 5.98 -11.92
N HIS A 240 -7.81 6.53 -11.43
CA HIS A 240 -7.78 7.52 -10.36
C HIS A 240 -7.10 6.97 -9.11
N ASP A 241 -7.54 5.79 -8.66
CA ASP A 241 -7.06 5.15 -7.44
C ASP A 241 -5.58 4.80 -7.54
N LEU A 242 -5.13 4.22 -8.65
CA LEU A 242 -3.71 3.96 -8.89
C LEU A 242 -2.87 5.23 -8.83
N ARG A 243 -3.36 6.32 -9.44
CA ARG A 243 -2.65 7.60 -9.44
C ARG A 243 -2.59 8.22 -8.05
N VAL A 244 -3.65 8.10 -7.25
CA VAL A 244 -3.67 8.56 -5.86
C VAL A 244 -2.72 7.71 -5.01
N ALA A 245 -2.75 6.39 -5.16
CA ALA A 245 -1.89 5.45 -4.45
C ALA A 245 -0.40 5.75 -4.70
N VAL A 246 0.01 5.93 -5.96
CA VAL A 246 1.40 6.27 -6.31
C VAL A 246 1.80 7.64 -5.75
N ARG A 247 0.89 8.62 -5.75
CA ARG A 247 1.16 9.94 -5.13
C ARG A 247 1.34 9.86 -3.63
N ARG A 248 0.50 9.10 -2.93
CA ARG A 248 0.62 8.89 -1.48
C ARG A 248 1.93 8.17 -1.17
N PHE A 249 2.29 7.14 -1.95
CA PHE A 249 3.58 6.46 -1.80
C PHE A 249 4.76 7.43 -1.91
N ARG A 250 4.79 8.28 -2.94
CA ARG A 250 5.83 9.32 -3.08
C ARG A 250 5.81 10.35 -1.97
N ALA A 251 4.63 10.76 -1.53
CA ALA A 251 4.49 11.69 -0.40
C ALA A 251 5.04 11.07 0.90
N ALA A 252 4.87 9.77 1.12
CA ALA A 252 5.45 9.06 2.25
C ALA A 252 6.98 8.99 2.15
N LEU A 253 7.55 8.72 0.97
CA LEU A 253 9.01 8.80 0.78
C LEU A 253 9.55 10.18 1.15
N ALA A 254 8.86 11.25 0.74
CA ALA A 254 9.23 12.61 1.09
C ALA A 254 9.02 12.93 2.58
N PHE A 255 7.95 12.42 3.20
CA PHE A 255 7.66 12.59 4.63
C PHE A 255 8.80 12.06 5.49
N CYS A 256 9.44 10.99 5.03
CA CYS A 256 10.49 10.31 5.77
C CYS A 256 11.90 10.64 5.24
N GLY A 257 11.99 11.57 4.27
CA GLY A 257 13.23 11.91 3.57
C GLY A 257 14.42 12.12 4.51
N PRO A 258 14.30 12.96 5.57
CA PRO A 258 15.39 13.16 6.53
C PRO A 258 15.92 11.88 7.19
N LEU A 259 15.03 10.91 7.44
CA LEU A 259 15.36 9.62 8.04
C LEU A 259 16.08 8.68 7.06
N LEU A 260 15.84 8.90 5.77
CA LEU A 260 16.38 8.15 4.64
C LEU A 260 17.65 8.78 4.04
N ASN A 261 18.13 9.90 4.58
CA ASN A 261 19.33 10.58 4.10
C ASN A 261 20.54 9.62 4.07
N GLY A 262 21.28 9.65 2.96
CA GLY A 262 22.44 8.78 2.71
C GLY A 262 22.12 7.43 2.06
N MET A 263 20.84 7.16 1.75
CA MET A 263 20.43 5.95 1.03
C MET A 263 20.26 6.26 -0.47
N ALA A 264 20.90 5.51 -1.37
CA ALA A 264 20.77 5.73 -2.82
C ALA A 264 19.44 5.25 -3.43
N LEU A 265 18.63 4.50 -2.66
CA LEU A 265 17.43 3.81 -3.15
C LEU A 265 16.18 4.70 -3.29
N PRO A 266 15.89 5.66 -2.38
CA PRO A 266 14.74 6.56 -2.48
C PRO A 266 14.72 7.43 -3.74
N GLU A 267 15.88 7.89 -4.23
CA GLU A 267 15.96 8.80 -5.39
C GLU A 267 15.61 8.10 -6.70
N ARG A 268 16.19 6.92 -6.95
CA ARG A 268 15.85 6.10 -8.13
C ARG A 268 14.39 5.71 -8.12
N LEU A 269 13.87 5.33 -6.96
CA LEU A 269 12.47 4.98 -6.78
C LEU A 269 11.54 6.17 -7.03
N ASP A 270 11.83 7.33 -6.45
CA ASP A 270 11.02 8.54 -6.66
C ASP A 270 11.03 8.96 -8.13
N SER A 271 12.19 8.89 -8.80
CA SER A 271 12.34 9.20 -10.22
C SER A 271 11.45 8.32 -11.10
N TYR A 272 11.46 7.00 -10.88
CA TYR A 272 10.58 6.09 -11.61
C TYR A 272 9.10 6.37 -11.33
N LEU A 273 8.71 6.54 -10.05
CA LEU A 273 7.33 6.82 -9.69
C LEU A 273 6.86 8.19 -10.23
N ALA A 274 7.77 9.15 -10.39
CA ALA A 274 7.52 10.42 -11.05
C ALA A 274 7.22 10.23 -12.54
N GLY A 275 8.04 9.45 -13.25
CA GLY A 275 7.82 9.07 -14.64
C GLY A 275 6.48 8.34 -14.83
N LEU A 276 6.17 7.38 -13.96
CA LEU A 276 4.89 6.69 -13.97
C LEU A 276 3.72 7.65 -13.75
N LEU A 277 3.79 8.57 -12.77
CA LEU A 277 2.75 9.57 -12.55
C LEU A 277 2.56 10.53 -13.73
N HIS A 278 3.64 10.85 -14.45
CA HIS A 278 3.56 11.62 -15.68
C HIS A 278 2.77 10.85 -16.74
N GLY A 279 3.09 9.57 -16.97
CA GLY A 279 2.35 8.69 -17.89
C GLY A 279 0.88 8.50 -17.51
N LEU A 280 0.58 8.43 -16.21
CA LEU A 280 -0.79 8.34 -15.66
C LEU A 280 -1.60 9.64 -15.81
N GLY A 281 -0.96 10.79 -16.05
CA GLY A 281 -1.61 12.10 -16.09
C GLY A 281 -2.55 12.27 -17.29
N SER A 282 -2.04 12.05 -18.50
CA SER A 282 -2.77 12.32 -19.74
C SER A 282 -4.07 11.51 -19.92
N PRO A 283 -4.12 10.18 -19.61
CA PRO A 283 -5.38 9.44 -19.63
C PRO A 283 -6.31 9.87 -18.49
N ARG A 284 -5.81 10.19 -17.29
CA ARG A 284 -6.66 10.67 -16.18
C ARG A 284 -7.32 12.01 -16.50
N ASP A 285 -6.59 12.93 -17.11
CA ASP A 285 -7.14 14.20 -17.57
C ASP A 285 -8.24 13.97 -18.63
N ALA A 286 -8.15 12.86 -19.39
CA ALA A 286 -9.21 12.46 -20.32
C ALA A 286 -10.43 11.90 -19.61
N ASP A 287 -10.27 11.11 -18.54
CA ASP A 287 -11.39 10.63 -17.73
C ASP A 287 -12.18 11.79 -17.12
N VAL A 288 -11.49 12.76 -16.53
CA VAL A 288 -12.13 13.94 -15.91
C VAL A 288 -12.88 14.77 -16.95
N TRP A 289 -12.29 14.95 -18.14
CA TRP A 289 -12.94 15.63 -19.24
C TRP A 289 -14.20 14.88 -19.71
N ASN A 290 -14.08 13.58 -20.00
CA ASN A 290 -15.22 12.76 -20.42
C ASN A 290 -16.35 12.76 -19.38
N ALA A 291 -16.01 12.70 -18.08
CA ALA A 291 -16.98 12.79 -17.01
C ALA A 291 -17.70 14.15 -16.98
N PHE A 292 -16.98 15.25 -17.25
CA PHE A 292 -17.58 16.57 -17.37
C PHE A 292 -18.56 16.66 -18.55
N LEU A 293 -18.16 16.18 -19.74
CA LEU A 293 -18.99 16.21 -20.94
C LEU A 293 -20.31 15.44 -20.80
N ARG A 294 -20.32 14.40 -19.97
CA ARG A 294 -21.47 13.53 -19.74
C ARG A 294 -22.38 14.00 -18.61
N LYS A 295 -22.06 15.11 -17.91
CA LYS A 295 -22.95 15.66 -16.88
C LYS A 295 -24.31 16.01 -17.51
N PRO A 296 -25.46 15.67 -16.89
CA PRO A 296 -26.78 15.90 -17.47
C PRO A 296 -26.98 17.34 -17.95
N LYS A 297 -26.63 18.31 -17.11
CA LYS A 297 -26.69 19.74 -17.45
C LYS A 297 -25.85 20.13 -18.66
N VAL A 298 -24.69 19.51 -18.86
CA VAL A 298 -23.85 19.78 -20.04
C VAL A 298 -24.56 19.24 -21.28
N VAL A 299 -24.96 17.98 -21.24
CA VAL A 299 -25.66 17.31 -22.35
C VAL A 299 -26.92 18.08 -22.74
N GLU A 300 -27.75 18.48 -21.78
CA GLU A 300 -28.99 19.26 -21.98
C GLU A 300 -28.75 20.59 -22.69
N THR A 301 -27.65 21.28 -22.38
CA THR A 301 -27.33 22.61 -22.94
C THR A 301 -26.83 22.52 -24.39
N MET A 302 -26.35 21.37 -24.85
CA MET A 302 -25.78 21.25 -26.21
C MET A 302 -26.86 21.36 -27.29
N PRO A 303 -26.67 22.18 -28.35
CA PRO A 303 -27.70 22.43 -29.36
C PRO A 303 -28.00 21.18 -30.22
N ASP A 304 -26.97 20.51 -30.74
CA ASP A 304 -27.10 19.29 -31.53
C ASP A 304 -26.63 18.06 -30.72
N LYS A 305 -27.57 17.19 -30.35
CA LYS A 305 -27.27 15.98 -29.56
C LYS A 305 -26.51 14.93 -30.35
N ALA A 306 -26.73 14.81 -31.65
CA ALA A 306 -26.07 13.79 -32.49
C ALA A 306 -24.59 14.14 -32.69
N VAL A 307 -24.31 15.40 -33.02
CA VAL A 307 -22.94 15.93 -33.11
C VAL A 307 -22.25 15.84 -31.75
N TRP A 308 -22.94 16.20 -30.66
CA TRP A 308 -22.39 16.08 -29.31
C TRP A 308 -22.02 14.64 -28.93
N ASN A 309 -22.92 13.69 -29.17
CA ASN A 309 -22.67 12.28 -28.87
C ASN A 309 -21.47 11.75 -29.67
N THR A 310 -21.33 12.18 -30.93
CA THR A 310 -20.17 11.85 -31.78
C THR A 310 -18.88 12.44 -31.20
N TYR A 311 -18.89 13.70 -30.77
CA TYR A 311 -17.73 14.35 -30.13
C TYR A 311 -17.30 13.61 -28.85
N VAL A 312 -18.25 13.27 -27.98
CA VAL A 312 -17.99 12.54 -26.73
C VAL A 312 -17.44 11.14 -27.02
N ALA A 313 -17.95 10.45 -28.05
CA ALA A 313 -17.44 9.14 -28.47
C ALA A 313 -15.98 9.22 -28.93
N GLN A 314 -15.60 10.24 -29.70
CA GLN A 314 -14.21 10.46 -30.13
C GLN A 314 -13.26 10.74 -28.94
N GLU A 315 -13.70 11.54 -27.96
CA GLU A 315 -12.90 11.79 -26.74
C GLU A 315 -12.71 10.52 -25.90
N TRP A 316 -13.71 9.63 -25.88
CA TRP A 316 -13.60 8.33 -25.23
C TRP A 316 -12.59 7.42 -25.94
N GLU A 317 -12.64 7.33 -27.27
CA GLU A 317 -11.71 6.53 -28.05
C GLU A 317 -10.25 7.03 -27.90
N ARG A 318 -10.05 8.35 -27.85
CA ARG A 318 -8.74 8.95 -27.55
C ARG A 318 -8.24 8.59 -26.15
N ARG A 319 -9.14 8.55 -25.16
CA ARG A 319 -8.81 8.09 -23.80
C ARG A 319 -8.37 6.64 -23.83
N GLU A 320 -9.09 5.77 -24.55
CA GLU A 320 -8.82 4.33 -24.54
C GLU A 320 -7.45 3.98 -25.13
N ARG A 321 -7.08 4.62 -26.26
CA ARG A 321 -5.72 4.49 -26.82
C ARG A 321 -4.62 4.85 -25.82
N LYS A 322 -4.84 5.86 -24.97
CA LYS A 322 -3.88 6.25 -23.92
C LYS A 322 -3.86 5.26 -22.76
N ALA A 323 -5.02 4.75 -22.36
CA ALA A 323 -5.13 3.74 -21.31
C ALA A 323 -4.43 2.43 -21.71
N GLN A 324 -4.54 2.00 -22.97
CA GLN A 324 -3.85 0.80 -23.49
C GLN A 324 -2.32 0.93 -23.40
N LYS A 325 -1.75 2.06 -23.83
CA LYS A 325 -0.30 2.32 -23.71
C LYS A 325 0.18 2.25 -22.26
N LEU A 326 -0.62 2.78 -21.33
CA LEU A 326 -0.33 2.70 -19.91
C LEU A 326 -0.39 1.26 -19.38
N LYS A 327 -1.39 0.46 -19.79
CA LYS A 327 -1.49 -0.96 -19.39
C LYS A 327 -0.23 -1.74 -19.83
N ALA A 328 0.40 -1.39 -20.95
CA ALA A 328 1.68 -1.98 -21.36
C ALA A 328 2.82 -1.63 -20.39
N ILE A 329 2.95 -0.35 -19.99
CA ILE A 329 3.94 0.09 -18.98
C ILE A 329 3.73 -0.65 -17.65
N LEU A 330 2.49 -0.79 -17.20
CA LEU A 330 2.17 -1.47 -15.94
C LEU A 330 2.48 -2.98 -15.98
N ARG A 331 2.65 -3.58 -17.16
CA ARG A 331 3.05 -4.98 -17.35
C ARG A 331 4.57 -5.16 -17.53
N SER A 332 5.33 -4.08 -17.62
CA SER A 332 6.76 -4.13 -17.94
C SER A 332 7.62 -4.69 -16.81
N ASP A 333 8.84 -5.08 -17.17
CA ASP A 333 9.87 -5.53 -16.23
C ASP A 333 10.38 -4.39 -15.35
N GLU A 334 10.29 -3.17 -15.85
CA GLU A 334 10.62 -1.97 -15.09
C GLU A 334 9.66 -1.81 -13.90
N TRP A 335 8.35 -1.99 -14.11
CA TRP A 335 7.37 -2.00 -13.01
C TRP A 335 7.72 -3.06 -11.97
N ARG A 336 8.02 -4.29 -12.42
CA ARG A 336 8.40 -5.39 -11.53
C ARG A 336 9.62 -5.01 -10.69
N ARG A 337 10.69 -4.54 -11.33
CA ARG A 337 11.93 -4.10 -10.65
C ARG A 337 11.66 -3.01 -9.62
N THR A 338 10.85 -2.00 -9.94
CA THR A 338 10.49 -0.93 -8.99
C THR A 338 9.74 -1.46 -7.77
N ILE A 339 8.72 -2.30 -7.96
CA ILE A 339 7.98 -2.87 -6.83
C ILE A 339 8.86 -3.77 -5.96
N HIS A 340 9.81 -4.49 -6.57
CA HIS A 340 10.83 -5.24 -5.85
C HIS A 340 11.76 -4.31 -5.05
N ALA A 341 12.17 -3.18 -5.61
CA ALA A 341 12.94 -2.17 -4.88
C ALA A 341 12.16 -1.62 -3.68
N CYS A 342 10.86 -1.33 -3.81
CA CYS A 342 10.02 -0.94 -2.68
C CYS A 342 9.99 -2.01 -1.58
N SER A 343 9.85 -3.29 -1.96
CA SER A 343 9.90 -4.42 -1.02
C SER A 343 11.24 -4.49 -0.31
N TRP A 344 12.35 -4.37 -1.03
CA TRP A 344 13.68 -4.40 -0.46
C TRP A 344 13.89 -3.27 0.56
N THR A 345 13.44 -2.06 0.22
CA THR A 345 13.50 -0.92 1.15
C THR A 345 12.80 -1.25 2.47
N ALA A 346 11.53 -1.65 2.42
CA ALA A 346 10.73 -1.88 3.62
C ALA A 346 11.16 -3.13 4.41
N ARG A 347 11.62 -4.20 3.73
CA ARG A 347 11.92 -5.49 4.36
C ARG A 347 13.38 -5.66 4.79
N VAL A 348 14.32 -4.93 4.18
CA VAL A 348 15.76 -5.09 4.46
C VAL A 348 16.36 -3.80 5.00
N LEU A 349 16.19 -2.69 4.28
CA LEU A 349 16.88 -1.45 4.64
C LEU A 349 16.30 -0.81 5.91
N PHE A 350 14.98 -0.76 6.05
CA PHE A 350 14.33 -0.20 7.25
C PHE A 350 14.68 -0.98 8.53
N PRO A 351 14.54 -2.33 8.58
CA PRO A 351 14.97 -3.10 9.74
C PRO A 351 16.46 -2.95 10.08
N GLN A 352 17.33 -2.80 9.08
CA GLN A 352 18.74 -2.49 9.30
C GLN A 352 18.89 -1.09 9.93
N ARG A 353 18.27 -0.08 9.36
CA ARG A 353 18.32 1.30 9.86
C ARG A 353 17.83 1.41 11.31
N ILE A 354 16.68 0.79 11.62
CA ILE A 354 16.12 0.76 12.98
C ILE A 354 17.13 0.18 13.99
N ARG A 355 17.85 -0.88 13.61
CA ARG A 355 18.91 -1.46 14.45
C ARG A 355 20.11 -0.53 14.59
N ASP A 356 20.57 0.04 13.48
CA ASP A 356 21.78 0.86 13.43
C ASP A 356 21.60 2.18 14.19
N THR A 357 20.43 2.82 14.09
CA THR A 357 20.16 4.11 14.74
C THR A 357 19.55 3.98 16.13
N ARG A 358 19.16 2.77 16.55
CA ARG A 358 18.37 2.52 17.78
C ARG A 358 17.22 3.51 17.90
N ASP A 359 16.38 3.58 16.85
CA ASP A 359 15.34 4.60 16.73
C ASP A 359 14.53 4.77 18.02
N THR A 360 14.56 5.98 18.57
CA THR A 360 13.84 6.39 19.78
C THR A 360 12.93 7.58 19.53
N ILE A 361 12.85 8.09 18.29
CA ILE A 361 12.12 9.31 17.98
C ILE A 361 10.61 8.98 17.98
N PRO A 362 9.80 9.62 18.85
CA PRO A 362 8.34 9.46 18.82
C PRO A 362 7.77 9.93 17.49
N ALA A 363 6.83 9.16 16.93
CA ALA A 363 6.25 9.47 15.63
C ALA A 363 5.46 10.79 15.65
N GLU A 364 4.79 11.09 16.77
CA GLU A 364 4.04 12.31 17.04
C GLU A 364 4.94 13.54 16.88
N ALA A 365 6.08 13.53 17.56
CA ALA A 365 7.01 14.65 17.57
C ALA A 365 7.61 14.90 16.19
N HIS A 366 8.00 13.83 15.49
CA HIS A 366 8.51 13.93 14.13
C HIS A 366 7.44 14.46 13.15
N ALA A 367 6.23 13.89 13.20
CA ALA A 367 5.12 14.29 12.34
C ALA A 367 4.76 15.76 12.53
N ALA A 368 4.70 16.23 13.78
CA ALA A 368 4.43 17.63 14.10
C ALA A 368 5.50 18.57 13.53
N SER A 369 6.78 18.23 13.69
CA SER A 369 7.90 19.00 13.12
C SER A 369 7.85 19.09 11.59
N MET A 370 7.61 17.96 10.93
CA MET A 370 7.50 17.89 9.46
C MET A 370 6.30 18.69 8.94
N LEU A 371 5.14 18.60 9.61
CA LEU A 371 3.94 19.36 9.24
C LEU A 371 4.11 20.85 9.48
N ARG A 372 4.76 21.25 10.57
CA ARG A 372 5.06 22.66 10.85
C ARG A 372 5.91 23.27 9.73
N GLU A 373 6.99 22.59 9.33
CA GLU A 373 7.82 23.07 8.23
C GLU A 373 7.06 23.09 6.90
N GLU A 374 6.27 22.06 6.59
CA GLU A 374 5.47 22.05 5.36
C GLU A 374 4.42 23.17 5.35
N MET A 375 3.76 23.46 6.48
CA MET A 375 2.83 24.58 6.60
C MET A 375 3.54 25.93 6.37
N LYS A 376 4.75 26.12 6.91
CA LYS A 376 5.59 27.31 6.62
C LYS A 376 5.88 27.41 5.12
N GLN A 377 6.23 26.30 4.47
CA GLN A 377 6.50 26.27 3.03
C GLN A 377 5.24 26.53 2.18
N ILE A 378 4.05 26.12 2.64
CA ILE A 378 2.78 26.45 1.97
C ILE A 378 2.49 27.96 2.13
N MET A 379 2.66 28.52 3.33
CA MET A 379 2.42 29.95 3.59
C MET A 379 3.42 30.87 2.87
N LYS A 380 4.68 30.44 2.69
CA LYS A 380 5.65 31.17 1.84
C LYS A 380 5.19 31.32 0.38
N ARG A 381 4.19 30.54 -0.05
CA ARG A 381 3.62 30.56 -1.40
C ARG A 381 2.27 31.28 -1.46
N SER A 382 1.88 32.04 -0.43
CA SER A 382 0.60 32.75 -0.39
C SER A 382 0.38 33.71 -1.57
N SER A 383 1.44 34.36 -2.08
CA SER A 383 1.35 35.19 -3.28
C SER A 383 0.89 34.42 -4.53
N LEU A 384 1.14 33.10 -4.60
CA LEU A 384 0.63 32.27 -5.69
C LEU A 384 -0.89 32.07 -5.63
N ALA A 385 -1.50 32.22 -4.45
CA ALA A 385 -2.94 32.12 -4.27
C ALA A 385 -3.69 33.35 -4.81
N GLU A 386 -3.04 34.50 -4.85
CA GLU A 386 -3.60 35.75 -5.38
C GLU A 386 -3.71 35.71 -6.92
N ALA A 387 -2.82 34.96 -7.57
CA ALA A 387 -2.74 34.84 -9.02
C ALA A 387 -3.77 33.84 -9.61
N THR A 388 -5.06 34.07 -9.35
CA THR A 388 -6.14 33.16 -9.76
C THR A 388 -6.29 32.98 -11.28
N ASP A 389 -5.69 33.88 -12.06
CA ASP A 389 -5.67 33.81 -13.53
C ASP A 389 -4.38 33.16 -14.08
N ASN A 390 -3.41 32.85 -13.22
CA ASN A 390 -2.17 32.16 -13.61
C ASN A 390 -2.21 30.67 -13.23
N ASP A 391 -2.61 29.83 -14.18
CA ASP A 391 -2.75 28.39 -13.96
C ASP A 391 -1.43 27.69 -13.60
N LYS A 392 -0.27 28.21 -14.01
CA LYS A 392 1.03 27.65 -13.64
C LYS A 392 1.32 27.87 -12.15
N GLN A 393 1.05 29.06 -11.64
CA GLN A 393 1.24 29.40 -10.23
C GLN A 393 0.26 28.64 -9.33
N LEU A 394 -1.03 28.60 -9.69
CA LEU A 394 -2.02 27.78 -8.98
C LEU A 394 -1.66 26.28 -9.00
N HIS A 395 -1.10 25.78 -10.09
CA HIS A 395 -0.64 24.40 -10.15
C HIS A 395 0.51 24.12 -9.18
N ALA A 396 1.47 25.04 -9.05
CA ALA A 396 2.56 24.93 -8.08
C ALA A 396 2.03 24.92 -6.64
N LEU A 397 1.11 25.84 -6.30
CA LEU A 397 0.46 25.89 -4.99
C LEU A 397 -0.30 24.58 -4.71
N ARG A 398 -1.07 24.08 -5.68
CA ARG A 398 -1.78 22.80 -5.57
C ARG A 398 -0.86 21.62 -5.26
N ARG A 399 0.36 21.60 -5.81
CA ARG A 399 1.31 20.52 -5.50
C ARG A 399 1.76 20.59 -4.03
N ALA A 400 2.02 21.79 -3.51
CA ALA A 400 2.42 22.00 -2.12
C ALA A 400 1.29 21.65 -1.13
N VAL A 401 0.09 22.24 -1.30
CA VAL A 401 -1.06 21.96 -0.41
C VAL A 401 -1.41 20.48 -0.39
N ARG A 402 -1.38 19.80 -1.55
CA ARG A 402 -1.64 18.36 -1.62
C ARG A 402 -0.59 17.53 -0.89
N LYS A 403 0.68 17.95 -0.90
CA LYS A 403 1.76 17.28 -0.16
C LYS A 403 1.48 17.40 1.35
N GLY A 404 1.22 18.62 1.84
CA GLY A 404 0.82 18.85 3.23
C GLY A 404 -0.39 18.04 3.65
N ARG A 405 -1.44 17.96 2.79
CA ARG A 405 -2.62 17.14 3.07
C ARG A 405 -2.27 15.67 3.27
N TYR A 406 -1.44 15.09 2.40
CA TYR A 406 -1.03 13.69 2.56
C TYR A 406 -0.23 13.47 3.84
N TRP A 407 0.65 14.40 4.19
CA TRP A 407 1.40 14.32 5.45
C TRP A 407 0.47 14.42 6.66
N ALA A 408 -0.55 15.28 6.61
CA ALA A 408 -1.56 15.36 7.65
C ALA A 408 -2.38 14.06 7.73
N GLU A 409 -2.73 13.44 6.58
CA GLU A 409 -3.39 12.12 6.55
C GLU A 409 -2.54 11.03 7.20
N PHE A 410 -1.21 11.04 7.00
CA PHE A 410 -0.31 10.08 7.64
C PHE A 410 -0.16 10.32 9.14
N ALA A 411 -0.20 11.58 9.57
CA ALA A 411 -0.07 11.96 10.97
C ALA A 411 -1.38 11.80 11.76
N HIS A 412 -2.54 11.84 11.09
CA HIS A 412 -3.84 11.84 11.75
C HIS A 412 -4.03 10.72 12.79
N PRO A 413 -3.62 9.46 12.55
CA PRO A 413 -3.78 8.42 13.57
C PRO A 413 -2.94 8.63 14.83
N LEU A 414 -1.96 9.55 14.83
CA LEU A 414 -1.10 9.86 15.98
C LEU A 414 -1.77 10.84 16.97
N SER A 415 -2.80 11.58 16.55
CA SER A 415 -3.59 12.50 17.39
C SER A 415 -4.84 12.99 16.64
N ASP A 416 -5.99 12.94 17.32
CA ASP A 416 -7.29 13.25 16.70
C ASP A 416 -7.53 14.75 16.47
N GLU A 417 -6.99 15.63 17.32
CA GLU A 417 -7.40 17.05 17.31
C GLU A 417 -6.67 17.86 16.22
N ILE A 418 -5.36 18.04 16.35
CA ILE A 418 -4.61 18.97 15.49
C ILE A 418 -4.38 18.43 14.08
N PHE A 419 -4.05 17.14 13.96
CA PHE A 419 -3.81 16.53 12.66
C PHE A 419 -5.12 16.33 11.89
N GLY A 420 -6.21 15.96 12.58
CA GLY A 420 -7.55 15.88 11.98
C GLY A 420 -8.04 17.24 11.46
N GLU A 421 -7.81 18.33 12.20
CA GLU A 421 -8.08 19.68 11.72
C GLU A 421 -7.28 20.03 10.45
N LEU A 422 -5.97 19.74 10.43
CA LEU A 422 -5.12 19.96 9.25
C LEU A 422 -5.59 19.16 8.03
N VAL A 423 -5.99 17.89 8.21
CA VAL A 423 -6.55 17.06 7.13
C VAL A 423 -7.76 17.76 6.50
N ARG A 424 -8.73 18.20 7.32
CA ARG A 424 -9.95 18.85 6.83
C ARG A 424 -9.65 20.13 6.04
N ARG A 425 -8.86 21.03 6.62
CA ARG A 425 -8.53 22.32 6.00
C ARG A 425 -7.74 22.16 4.69
N LEU A 426 -6.69 21.35 4.70
CA LEU A 426 -5.86 21.11 3.52
C LEU A 426 -6.64 20.33 2.44
N HIS A 427 -7.60 19.48 2.83
CA HIS A 427 -8.50 18.82 1.90
C HIS A 427 -9.38 19.81 1.14
N ALA A 428 -10.03 20.74 1.85
CA ALA A 428 -10.92 21.73 1.24
C ALA A 428 -10.18 22.59 0.18
N VAL A 429 -9.01 23.11 0.53
CA VAL A 429 -8.17 23.88 -0.41
C VAL A 429 -7.68 23.01 -1.57
N THR A 430 -7.25 21.77 -1.31
CA THR A 430 -6.81 20.83 -2.36
C THR A 430 -7.94 20.52 -3.34
N HIS A 431 -9.17 20.39 -2.85
CA HIS A 431 -10.36 20.13 -3.66
C HIS A 431 -10.64 21.32 -4.60
N ALA A 432 -10.72 22.53 -4.05
CA ALA A 432 -10.96 23.74 -4.86
C ALA A 432 -9.86 23.97 -5.92
N LEU A 433 -8.58 23.83 -5.55
CA LEU A 433 -7.47 23.89 -6.51
C LEU A 433 -7.50 22.76 -7.55
N GLY A 434 -8.04 21.60 -7.19
CA GLY A 434 -8.29 20.48 -8.10
C GLY A 434 -9.26 20.86 -9.21
N GLU A 435 -10.41 21.38 -8.84
CA GLU A 435 -11.46 21.82 -9.77
C GLU A 435 -10.98 22.97 -10.66
N LEU A 436 -10.24 23.94 -10.12
CA LEU A 436 -9.61 25.00 -10.91
C LEU A 436 -8.64 24.44 -11.95
N HIS A 437 -7.78 23.50 -11.56
CA HIS A 437 -6.86 22.86 -12.49
C HIS A 437 -7.59 22.09 -13.60
N ASP A 438 -8.70 21.45 -13.28
CA ASP A 438 -9.49 20.74 -14.29
C ASP A 438 -10.07 21.72 -15.33
N THR A 439 -10.53 22.92 -14.92
CA THR A 439 -10.96 23.95 -15.89
C THR A 439 -9.84 24.42 -16.82
N TYR A 440 -8.61 24.52 -16.33
CA TYR A 440 -7.44 24.84 -17.16
C TYR A 440 -7.20 23.74 -18.20
N VAL A 441 -7.24 22.48 -17.77
CA VAL A 441 -7.08 21.32 -18.66
C VAL A 441 -8.20 21.29 -19.71
N PHE A 442 -9.44 21.61 -19.34
CA PHE A 442 -10.58 21.67 -20.27
C PHE A 442 -10.36 22.74 -21.34
N LYS A 443 -10.01 23.98 -20.94
CA LYS A 443 -9.69 25.06 -21.89
C LYS A 443 -8.56 24.67 -22.85
N LYS A 444 -7.48 24.08 -22.33
CA LYS A 444 -6.34 23.62 -23.14
C LYS A 444 -6.70 22.50 -24.10
N ARG A 445 -7.69 21.66 -23.77
CA ARG A 445 -8.22 20.63 -24.67
C ARG A 445 -9.10 21.23 -25.75
N MET A 446 -10.03 22.10 -25.37
CA MET A 446 -10.90 22.81 -26.31
C MET A 446 -10.08 23.61 -27.33
N SER A 447 -9.04 24.33 -26.89
CA SER A 447 -8.16 25.10 -27.79
C SER A 447 -7.33 24.24 -28.75
N LYS A 448 -7.22 22.93 -28.50
CA LYS A 448 -6.51 21.96 -29.36
C LYS A 448 -7.48 21.04 -30.13
N SER A 449 -8.78 21.24 -29.97
CA SER A 449 -9.79 20.47 -30.67
C SER A 449 -9.72 20.78 -32.16
N LYS A 450 -9.76 19.73 -32.99
CA LYS A 450 -9.90 19.87 -34.46
C LYS A 450 -11.36 20.06 -34.89
N VAL A 451 -12.29 19.84 -33.95
CA VAL A 451 -13.73 20.04 -34.15
C VAL A 451 -14.10 21.35 -33.47
N GLU A 452 -14.97 22.12 -34.13
CA GLU A 452 -15.52 23.35 -33.56
C GLU A 452 -16.20 23.06 -32.22
N VAL A 453 -15.86 23.86 -31.21
CA VAL A 453 -16.36 23.67 -29.86
C VAL A 453 -17.59 24.57 -29.67
N PRO A 454 -18.75 24.03 -29.25
CA PRO A 454 -19.94 24.84 -29.01
C PRO A 454 -19.68 25.98 -28.03
N ALA A 455 -20.18 27.18 -28.33
CA ALA A 455 -20.00 28.37 -27.49
C ALA A 455 -20.60 28.16 -26.08
N GLU A 456 -21.67 27.37 -25.98
CA GLU A 456 -22.31 26.96 -24.74
C GLU A 456 -21.34 26.19 -23.84
N LEU A 457 -20.53 25.30 -24.41
CA LEU A 457 -19.56 24.53 -23.64
C LEU A 457 -18.48 25.43 -23.03
N ASP A 458 -17.96 26.41 -23.81
CA ASP A 458 -17.00 27.39 -23.29
C ASP A 458 -17.62 28.25 -22.17
N ALA A 459 -18.84 28.71 -22.37
CA ALA A 459 -19.57 29.46 -21.35
C ALA A 459 -19.75 28.65 -20.05
N MET A 460 -20.07 27.36 -20.16
CA MET A 460 -20.18 26.46 -19.01
C MET A 460 -18.84 26.27 -18.28
N VAL A 461 -17.74 26.06 -19.01
CA VAL A 461 -16.40 25.92 -18.41
C VAL A 461 -15.97 27.22 -17.71
N ARG A 462 -16.25 28.39 -18.31
CA ARG A 462 -16.00 29.70 -17.67
C ARG A 462 -16.82 29.88 -16.39
N LYS A 463 -18.11 29.51 -16.41
CA LYS A 463 -18.99 29.57 -15.23
C LYS A 463 -18.49 28.63 -14.12
N HIS A 464 -18.07 27.41 -14.48
CA HIS A 464 -17.48 26.44 -13.55
C HIS A 464 -16.21 27.01 -12.89
N ARG A 465 -15.33 27.63 -13.68
CA ARG A 465 -14.12 28.30 -13.16
C ARG A 465 -14.45 29.42 -12.20
N LYS A 466 -15.36 30.35 -12.55
CA LYS A 466 -15.74 31.46 -11.67
C LYS A 466 -16.23 30.98 -10.31
N ARG A 467 -17.07 29.94 -10.28
CA ARG A 467 -17.55 29.31 -9.03
C ARG A 467 -16.40 28.82 -8.16
N TRP A 468 -15.46 28.09 -8.75
CA TRP A 468 -14.35 27.51 -7.99
C TRP A 468 -13.25 28.50 -7.64
N VAL A 469 -13.13 29.63 -8.34
CA VAL A 469 -12.26 30.74 -7.90
C VAL A 469 -12.80 31.32 -6.60
N LYS A 470 -14.11 31.55 -6.51
CA LYS A 470 -14.76 32.04 -5.28
C LYS A 470 -14.54 31.07 -4.12
N SER A 471 -14.88 29.79 -4.30
CA SER A 471 -14.67 28.77 -3.27
C SER A 471 -13.20 28.63 -2.88
N PHE A 472 -12.26 28.66 -3.83
CA PHE A 472 -10.83 28.63 -3.50
C PHE A 472 -10.41 29.82 -2.62
N ARG A 473 -10.87 31.03 -2.93
CA ARG A 473 -10.55 32.22 -2.11
C ARG A 473 -11.09 32.09 -0.69
N GLU A 474 -12.30 31.58 -0.52
CA GLU A 474 -12.92 31.32 0.79
C GLU A 474 -12.10 30.30 1.60
N GLU A 475 -11.81 29.13 1.02
CA GLU A 475 -11.04 28.07 1.69
C GLU A 475 -9.59 28.48 1.96
N TRP A 476 -8.98 29.24 1.05
CA TRP A 476 -7.63 29.76 1.24
C TRP A 476 -7.59 30.77 2.38
N ALA A 477 -8.53 31.72 2.42
CA ALA A 477 -8.63 32.69 3.51
C ALA A 477 -8.80 32.00 4.87
N ALA A 478 -9.63 30.96 4.94
CA ALA A 478 -9.82 30.17 6.14
C ALA A 478 -8.55 29.40 6.58
N LEU A 479 -7.74 28.92 5.62
CA LEU A 479 -6.45 28.29 5.91
C LEU A 479 -5.37 29.30 6.30
N SER A 480 -5.39 30.51 5.73
CA SER A 480 -4.38 31.55 5.92
C SER A 480 -4.68 32.51 7.07
N ASP A 481 -5.83 32.38 7.75
CA ASP A 481 -6.21 33.18 8.91
C ASP A 481 -5.10 33.18 9.97
N GLU A 482 -4.65 34.37 10.38
CA GLU A 482 -3.48 34.54 11.24
C GLU A 482 -3.66 33.87 12.61
N LYS A 483 -4.77 34.17 13.30
CA LYS A 483 -5.07 33.61 14.62
C LYS A 483 -5.09 32.08 14.58
N LYS A 484 -5.72 31.52 13.55
CA LYS A 484 -5.83 30.07 13.44
C LYS A 484 -4.51 29.40 13.05
N ARG A 485 -3.69 30.05 12.25
CA ARG A 485 -2.32 29.57 11.95
C ARG A 485 -1.46 29.57 13.20
N ASP A 486 -1.52 30.63 14.01
CA ASP A 486 -0.75 30.73 15.25
C ASP A 486 -1.18 29.64 16.25
N GLU A 487 -2.48 29.36 16.33
CA GLU A 487 -3.00 28.25 17.13
C GLU A 487 -2.46 26.89 16.64
N ILE A 488 -2.49 26.65 15.33
CA ILE A 488 -1.98 25.42 14.72
C ILE A 488 -0.47 25.28 14.96
N GLU A 489 0.31 26.35 14.76
CA GLU A 489 1.76 26.34 14.98
C GLU A 489 2.09 26.08 16.45
N ARG A 490 1.37 26.71 17.39
CA ARG A 490 1.51 26.45 18.83
C ARG A 490 1.24 24.99 19.16
N LYS A 491 0.10 24.43 18.73
CA LYS A 491 -0.25 23.01 18.97
C LYS A 491 0.78 22.05 18.37
N LEU A 492 1.27 22.31 17.15
CA LEU A 492 2.33 21.51 16.54
C LEU A 492 3.65 21.61 17.32
N ASN A 493 4.01 22.78 17.86
CA ASN A 493 5.19 22.92 18.70
C ASN A 493 5.05 22.14 20.01
N GLU A 494 3.88 22.18 20.65
CA GLU A 494 3.59 21.42 21.87
C GLU A 494 3.73 19.90 21.62
N THR A 495 3.12 19.39 20.54
CA THR A 495 3.27 17.98 20.15
C THR A 495 4.73 17.62 19.80
N ALA A 496 5.48 18.53 19.18
CA ALA A 496 6.89 18.31 18.86
C ALA A 496 7.80 18.23 20.09
N MET A 497 7.42 18.89 21.20
CA MET A 497 8.19 18.92 22.45
C MET A 497 7.83 17.77 23.41
N GLY A 498 6.77 17.01 23.13
CA GLY A 498 6.42 15.78 23.87
C GLY A 498 5.77 16.04 25.24
N HIS A 499 4.83 16.99 25.32
CA HIS A 499 4.00 17.21 26.50
C HIS A 499 2.90 16.18 26.68
#